data_AF-S9RET8-F1
#
_entry.id   AF-S9RET8-F1
#
_cell.length_a   1.000
_cell.length_b   1.000
_cell.length_c   1.000
_cell.angle_alpha   90.00
_cell.angle_beta   90.00
_cell.angle_gamma   90.00
#
_symmetry.space_group_name_H-M   'P 1'
#
loop_
_entity.id
_entity.type
_entity.pdbx_description
1 polymer ?
#
loop_
_entity_poly.entity_id
_entity_poly.type
_entity_poly.pdbx_seq_one_letter_code
_entity_poly.pdbx_strand_id
1 'polypeptide(L)'
;MPNDLSPVSMTPDVAPEITDRIADGEVVVVTGVSGGPFMLAAAETVTSEVVNLMATHARGLVGIALRASRADALGLEPQPRRGWKSGPDYTLSIEAAQGTTTGISAEERAITIRAAVFGGAADIVTPGHIFPQVCDGRGTGAGDCALRLVETAGRAPVAVICTMLDASGNVAGSAAARALADRLGLGCTDAGGGE
;
A
#
# COMPACT_ATOMS: atom_id res chain seq x y z
N MET A 1 -30.77 5.85 22.19
CA MET A 1 -30.57 6.31 20.80
C MET A 1 -29.65 5.30 20.14
N PRO A 2 -30.08 4.55 19.11
CA PRO A 2 -29.16 3.70 18.37
C PRO A 2 -28.17 4.59 17.60
N ASN A 3 -26.89 4.26 17.72
CA ASN A 3 -25.79 4.94 17.05
C ASN A 3 -25.99 4.78 15.54
N ASP A 4 -26.12 5.89 14.81
CA ASP A 4 -26.21 5.89 13.36
C ASP A 4 -24.88 5.37 12.79
N LEU A 5 -24.90 4.15 12.26
CA LEU A 5 -23.79 3.49 11.57
C LEU A 5 -23.86 3.76 10.05
N SER A 6 -24.33 4.94 9.66
CA SER A 6 -24.15 5.40 8.29
C SER A 6 -22.66 5.34 7.95
N PRO A 7 -22.26 4.70 6.82
CA PRO A 7 -20.87 4.75 6.41
C PRO A 7 -20.53 6.22 6.18
N VAL A 8 -19.53 6.72 6.89
CA VAL A 8 -18.89 7.98 6.57
C VAL A 8 -18.32 7.81 5.17
N SER A 9 -19.13 8.17 4.17
CA SER A 9 -18.73 8.26 2.77
C SER A 9 -17.87 9.50 2.65
N MET A 10 -16.64 9.37 3.11
CA MET A 10 -15.57 10.21 2.62
C MET A 10 -15.09 9.51 1.36
N THR A 11 -15.68 9.81 0.20
CA THR A 11 -14.83 9.81 -0.98
C THR A 11 -13.81 10.90 -0.68
N PRO A 12 -12.51 10.59 -0.58
CA PRO A 12 -11.56 11.65 -0.34
C PRO A 12 -11.69 12.61 -1.53
N ASP A 13 -11.88 13.91 -1.27
CA ASP A 13 -11.93 14.94 -2.31
C ASP A 13 -10.50 15.09 -2.86
N VAL A 14 -10.09 14.06 -3.59
CA VAL A 14 -8.77 13.93 -4.18
C VAL A 14 -8.87 14.54 -5.55
N ALA A 15 -7.96 15.48 -5.80
CA ALA A 15 -7.87 16.13 -7.10
C ALA A 15 -7.83 15.07 -8.22
N PRO A 16 -8.64 15.22 -9.29
CA PRO A 16 -8.66 14.27 -10.40
C PRO A 16 -7.27 13.94 -10.96
N GLU A 17 -6.35 14.92 -10.96
CA GLU A 17 -4.95 14.74 -11.34
C GLU A 17 -4.26 13.61 -10.56
N ILE A 18 -4.53 13.46 -9.26
CA ILE A 18 -3.92 12.41 -8.46
C ILE A 18 -4.49 11.04 -8.82
N THR A 19 -5.79 10.94 -9.04
CA THR A 19 -6.41 9.68 -9.49
C THR A 19 -5.96 9.30 -10.89
N ASP A 20 -5.77 10.28 -11.79
CA ASP A 20 -5.24 10.04 -13.14
C ASP A 20 -3.81 9.52 -13.08
N ARG A 21 -2.96 10.12 -12.24
CA ARG A 21 -1.58 9.65 -12.04
C ARG A 21 -1.52 8.23 -11.47
N ILE A 22 -2.38 7.90 -10.50
CA ILE A 22 -2.51 6.52 -10.00
C ILE A 22 -2.97 5.59 -11.11
N ALA A 23 -3.94 6.03 -11.92
CA ALA A 23 -4.41 5.25 -13.06
C ALA A 23 -3.27 5.02 -14.06
N ASP A 24 -2.42 5.99 -14.32
CA ASP A 24 -1.28 5.86 -15.23
C ASP A 24 -0.11 5.03 -14.65
N GLY A 25 -0.27 4.51 -13.43
CA GLY A 25 0.72 3.66 -12.76
C GLY A 25 1.85 4.44 -12.09
N GLU A 26 1.69 5.75 -11.94
CA GLU A 26 2.66 6.59 -11.26
C GLU A 26 2.62 6.39 -9.73
N VAL A 27 3.76 6.71 -9.09
CA VAL A 27 3.85 6.76 -7.63
C VAL A 27 3.30 8.09 -7.14
N VAL A 28 2.43 8.04 -6.15
CA VAL A 28 1.86 9.20 -5.45
C VAL A 28 2.27 9.17 -3.98
N VAL A 29 2.60 10.32 -3.43
CA VAL A 29 2.80 10.52 -1.98
C VAL A 29 1.48 10.92 -1.34
N VAL A 30 1.13 10.27 -0.24
CA VAL A 30 -0.07 10.57 0.55
C VAL A 30 0.34 11.01 1.94
N THR A 31 -0.17 12.17 2.37
CA THR A 31 0.05 12.73 3.72
C THR A 31 -1.26 12.80 4.51
N GLY A 32 -1.18 13.19 5.79
CA GLY A 32 -2.38 13.42 6.61
C GLY A 32 -3.16 12.15 6.95
N VAL A 33 -2.46 11.02 7.04
CA VAL A 33 -3.02 9.72 7.47
C VAL A 33 -2.42 9.29 8.81
N SER A 34 -3.16 8.44 9.52
CA SER A 34 -2.65 7.82 10.74
C SER A 34 -1.44 6.93 10.45
N GLY A 35 -0.38 7.06 11.25
CA GLY A 35 0.88 6.33 11.07
C GLY A 35 1.91 7.01 10.15
N GLY A 36 1.57 8.17 9.57
CA GLY A 36 2.49 9.01 8.81
C GLY A 36 2.40 8.84 7.28
N PRO A 37 3.13 9.67 6.53
CA PRO A 37 3.06 9.71 5.07
C PRO A 37 3.61 8.43 4.44
N PHE A 38 3.09 8.09 3.26
CA PHE A 38 3.48 6.89 2.53
C PHE A 38 3.49 7.13 1.02
N MET A 39 4.25 6.32 0.30
CA MET A 39 4.15 6.21 -1.16
C MET A 39 3.11 5.15 -1.53
N LEU A 40 2.33 5.45 -2.55
CA LEU A 40 1.26 4.64 -3.11
C LEU A 40 1.53 4.38 -4.60
N ALA A 41 1.26 3.17 -5.08
CA ALA A 41 1.08 2.87 -6.49
C ALA A 41 -0.01 1.80 -6.68
N ALA A 42 -0.67 1.78 -7.84
CA ALA A 42 -1.55 0.69 -8.21
C ALA A 42 -0.74 -0.61 -8.39
N ALA A 43 -1.14 -1.69 -7.72
CA ALA A 43 -0.37 -2.93 -7.75
C ALA A 43 -0.42 -3.63 -9.12
N GLU A 44 -1.48 -3.41 -9.89
CA GLU A 44 -1.67 -4.04 -11.20
C GLU A 44 -0.65 -3.59 -12.26
N THR A 45 -0.14 -2.36 -12.14
CA THR A 45 0.83 -1.74 -13.06
C THR A 45 2.22 -1.62 -12.45
N VAL A 46 2.48 -2.26 -11.31
CA VAL A 46 3.76 -2.11 -10.61
C VAL A 46 4.93 -2.63 -11.46
N THR A 47 6.04 -1.89 -11.41
CA THR A 47 7.30 -2.25 -12.06
C THR A 47 8.44 -2.37 -11.05
N SER A 48 9.57 -2.93 -11.48
CA SER A 48 10.82 -2.96 -10.70
C SER A 48 11.28 -1.56 -10.31
N GLU A 49 11.10 -0.58 -11.20
CA GLU A 49 11.50 0.81 -10.98
C GLU A 49 10.65 1.45 -9.88
N VAL A 50 9.34 1.18 -9.85
CA VAL A 50 8.44 1.63 -8.78
C VAL A 50 8.89 1.06 -7.43
N VAL A 51 9.14 -0.25 -7.36
CA VAL A 51 9.60 -0.90 -6.12
C VAL A 51 10.96 -0.36 -5.68
N ASN A 52 11.88 -0.16 -6.62
CA ASN A 52 13.20 0.40 -6.35
C ASN A 52 13.12 1.85 -5.86
N LEU A 53 12.26 2.66 -6.47
CA LEU A 53 11.98 4.04 -6.04
C LEU A 53 11.47 4.06 -4.60
N MET A 54 10.47 3.23 -4.27
CA MET A 54 9.94 3.14 -2.91
C MET A 54 11.00 2.66 -1.91
N ALA A 55 11.76 1.61 -2.24
CA ALA A 55 12.82 1.11 -1.36
C ALA A 55 13.95 2.13 -1.15
N THR A 56 14.27 2.94 -2.16
CA THR A 56 15.33 3.95 -2.10
C THR A 56 14.89 5.21 -1.36
N HIS A 57 13.66 5.68 -1.62
CA HIS A 57 13.22 7.01 -1.20
C HIS A 57 12.18 7.01 -0.08
N ALA A 58 11.24 6.07 -0.04
CA ALA A 58 10.36 5.89 1.11
C ALA A 58 11.08 5.12 2.23
N ARG A 59 11.91 4.11 1.90
CA ARG A 59 12.79 3.36 2.82
C ARG A 59 12.09 2.52 3.88
N GLY A 60 10.77 2.62 4.00
CA GLY A 60 9.97 1.77 4.88
C GLY A 60 9.73 0.39 4.31
N LEU A 61 8.76 -0.30 4.90
CA LEU A 61 8.32 -1.61 4.47
C LEU A 61 7.50 -1.49 3.18
N VAL A 62 8.01 -2.06 2.08
CA VAL A 62 7.22 -2.21 0.85
C VAL A 62 6.27 -3.39 1.06
N GLY A 63 4.97 -3.08 1.13
CA GLY A 63 3.91 -4.06 1.28
C GLY A 63 2.78 -3.82 0.28
N ILE A 64 1.73 -4.63 0.40
CA ILE A 64 0.49 -4.41 -0.36
C ILE A 64 -0.69 -4.28 0.59
N ALA A 65 -1.61 -3.38 0.29
CA ALA A 65 -2.93 -3.37 0.90
C ALA A 65 -3.91 -4.08 -0.04
N LEU A 66 -4.78 -4.92 0.51
CA LEU A 66 -5.80 -5.64 -0.25
C LEU A 66 -7.07 -5.85 0.55
N ARG A 67 -8.16 -6.15 -0.16
CA ARG A 67 -9.45 -6.53 0.45
C ARG A 67 -9.40 -7.96 0.97
N ALA A 68 -10.18 -8.26 2.01
CA ALA A 68 -10.29 -9.61 2.57
C ALA A 68 -10.62 -10.68 1.50
N SER A 69 -11.54 -10.37 0.56
CA SER A 69 -11.88 -11.27 -0.55
C SER A 69 -10.68 -11.63 -1.43
N ARG A 70 -9.72 -10.71 -1.62
CA ARG A 70 -8.50 -10.98 -2.37
C ARG A 70 -7.52 -11.82 -1.55
N ALA A 71 -7.42 -11.59 -0.25
CA ALA A 71 -6.64 -12.43 0.66
C ALA A 71 -7.15 -13.87 0.63
N ASP A 72 -8.46 -14.06 0.70
CA ASP A 72 -9.12 -15.37 0.66
C ASP A 72 -8.86 -16.10 -0.68
N ALA A 73 -8.95 -15.38 -1.80
CA ALA A 73 -8.69 -15.96 -3.13
C ALA A 73 -7.23 -16.43 -3.30
N LEU A 74 -6.31 -15.82 -2.57
CA LEU A 74 -4.89 -16.18 -2.52
C LEU A 74 -4.57 -17.21 -1.41
N GLY A 75 -5.55 -17.56 -0.56
CA GLY A 75 -5.34 -18.47 0.56
C GLY A 75 -4.43 -17.90 1.66
N LEU A 76 -4.44 -16.58 1.87
CA LEU A 76 -3.54 -15.93 2.82
C LEU A 76 -4.06 -16.03 4.25
N GLU A 77 -3.29 -16.66 5.13
CA GLU A 77 -3.60 -16.75 6.55
C GLU A 77 -3.16 -15.48 7.32
N PRO A 78 -3.93 -15.03 8.33
CA PRO A 78 -3.52 -13.93 9.20
C PRO A 78 -2.19 -14.22 9.93
N GLN A 79 -1.34 -13.20 10.05
CA GLN A 79 -0.10 -13.33 10.81
C GLN A 79 -0.40 -13.51 12.31
N PRO A 80 0.21 -14.51 12.98
CA PRO A 80 0.02 -14.69 14.42
C PRO A 80 0.45 -13.45 15.23
N ARG A 81 -0.44 -12.97 16.12
CA ARG A 81 -0.17 -11.79 16.96
C ARG A 81 0.28 -12.19 18.37
N ARG A 82 1.35 -11.55 18.87
CA ARG A 82 1.79 -11.63 20.27
C ARG A 82 2.04 -10.22 20.82
N GLY A 83 1.16 -9.73 21.69
CA GLY A 83 1.30 -8.46 22.39
C GLY A 83 0.80 -7.21 21.64
N TRP A 84 0.94 -7.16 20.31
CA TRP A 84 0.51 -6.00 19.51
C TRP A 84 -0.90 -6.19 18.91
N LYS A 85 -1.92 -5.80 19.68
CA LYS A 85 -3.33 -6.00 19.30
C LYS A 85 -3.88 -4.92 18.35
N SER A 86 -3.26 -3.75 18.30
CA SER A 86 -3.75 -2.59 17.53
C SER A 86 -2.95 -2.30 16.25
N GLY A 87 -1.96 -3.14 15.91
CA GLY A 87 -1.18 -2.99 14.68
C GLY A 87 -1.95 -3.38 13.42
N PRO A 88 -1.40 -3.12 12.22
CA PRO A 88 -2.02 -3.51 10.95
C PRO A 88 -2.34 -5.01 10.89
N ASP A 89 -3.45 -5.36 10.25
CA ASP A 89 -3.87 -6.74 10.01
C ASP A 89 -3.06 -7.37 8.86
N TYR A 90 -1.79 -7.68 9.15
CA TYR A 90 -0.93 -8.40 8.21
C TYR A 90 -1.32 -9.87 8.09
N THR A 91 -1.13 -10.42 6.90
CA THR A 91 -1.09 -11.87 6.65
C THR A 91 0.34 -12.37 6.79
N LEU A 92 0.54 -13.69 6.64
CA LEU A 92 1.87 -14.22 6.35
C LEU A 92 2.49 -13.49 5.14
N SER A 93 3.80 -13.24 5.20
CA SER A 93 4.52 -12.64 4.07
C SER A 93 4.58 -13.59 2.89
N ILE A 94 4.59 -13.04 1.68
CA ILE A 94 4.40 -13.77 0.44
C ILE A 94 5.57 -13.59 -0.53
N GLU A 95 5.77 -14.61 -1.36
CA GLU A 95 6.62 -14.60 -2.55
C GLU A 95 5.86 -15.23 -3.72
N ALA A 96 6.15 -14.82 -4.96
CA ALA A 96 5.68 -15.56 -6.13
C ALA A 96 6.31 -16.96 -6.16
N ALA A 97 5.50 -17.97 -6.47
CA ALA A 97 5.94 -19.36 -6.57
C ALA A 97 6.95 -19.61 -7.70
N GLN A 98 6.99 -18.72 -8.70
CA GLN A 98 7.86 -18.81 -9.87
C GLN A 98 8.40 -17.43 -10.25
N GLY A 99 9.50 -17.41 -11.00
CA GLY A 99 10.13 -16.18 -11.48
C GLY A 99 10.93 -15.44 -10.40
N THR A 100 11.13 -16.07 -9.24
CA THR A 100 11.93 -15.56 -8.13
C THR A 100 13.04 -16.55 -7.78
N THR A 101 14.09 -16.04 -7.14
CA THR A 101 15.25 -16.78 -6.64
C THR A 101 15.43 -16.50 -5.15
N THR A 102 15.74 -15.25 -4.80
CA THR A 102 15.87 -14.80 -3.41
C THR A 102 14.62 -14.07 -2.95
N GLY A 103 13.87 -13.48 -3.89
CA GLY A 103 12.64 -12.74 -3.62
C GLY A 103 12.81 -11.27 -3.25
N ILE A 104 14.01 -10.84 -2.83
CA ILE A 104 14.21 -9.50 -2.24
C ILE A 104 14.46 -8.39 -3.26
N SER A 105 14.95 -8.73 -4.46
CA SER A 105 15.25 -7.71 -5.47
C SER A 105 13.99 -6.93 -5.86
N ALA A 106 14.17 -5.72 -6.40
CA ALA A 106 13.03 -4.90 -6.82
C ALA A 106 12.20 -5.58 -7.92
N GLU A 107 12.85 -6.30 -8.82
CA GLU A 107 12.22 -7.10 -9.86
C GLU A 107 11.40 -8.26 -9.29
N GLU A 108 12.00 -9.06 -8.40
CA GLU A 108 11.31 -10.20 -7.79
C GLU A 108 10.12 -9.75 -6.95
N ARG A 109 10.27 -8.68 -6.16
CA ARG A 109 9.17 -8.09 -5.41
C ARG A 109 8.04 -7.58 -6.32
N ALA A 110 8.37 -7.00 -7.48
CA ALA A 110 7.36 -6.60 -8.46
C ALA A 110 6.63 -7.82 -9.07
N ILE A 111 7.34 -8.92 -9.33
CA ILE A 111 6.75 -10.20 -9.78
C ILE A 111 5.78 -10.72 -8.72
N THR A 112 6.18 -10.75 -7.45
CA THR A 112 5.34 -11.17 -6.33
C THR A 112 4.10 -10.31 -6.17
N ILE A 113 4.22 -8.99 -6.26
CA ILE A 113 3.08 -8.08 -6.21
C ILE A 113 2.10 -8.37 -7.36
N ARG A 114 2.60 -8.54 -8.60
CA ARG A 114 1.73 -8.87 -9.75
C ARG A 114 1.06 -10.23 -9.60
N ALA A 115 1.74 -11.24 -9.06
CA ALA A 115 1.14 -12.53 -8.71
C ALA A 115 0.02 -12.35 -7.67
N ALA A 116 0.21 -11.48 -6.68
CA ALA A 116 -0.83 -11.15 -5.70
C ALA A 116 -2.01 -10.39 -6.31
N VAL A 117 -1.89 -9.75 -7.48
CA VAL A 117 -3.02 -9.10 -8.18
C VAL A 117 -3.75 -10.06 -9.11
N PHE A 118 -3.02 -10.82 -9.93
CA PHE A 118 -3.59 -11.57 -11.05
C PHE A 118 -3.63 -13.09 -10.84
N GLY A 119 -2.81 -13.63 -9.93
CA GLY A 119 -2.70 -15.07 -9.68
C GLY A 119 -3.77 -15.62 -8.73
N GLY A 120 -3.65 -16.91 -8.44
CA GLY A 120 -4.41 -17.60 -7.39
C GLY A 120 -3.49 -18.13 -6.29
N ALA A 121 -4.06 -18.89 -5.36
CA ALA A 121 -3.32 -19.46 -4.22
C ALA A 121 -2.09 -20.29 -4.62
N ALA A 122 -2.11 -20.98 -5.76
CA ALA A 122 -0.98 -21.78 -6.24
C ALA A 122 0.21 -20.94 -6.75
N ASP A 123 -0.01 -19.66 -7.04
CA ASP A 123 1.02 -18.75 -7.55
C ASP A 123 1.77 -18.02 -6.42
N ILE A 124 1.33 -18.22 -5.17
CA ILE A 124 1.88 -17.58 -3.98
C ILE A 124 2.43 -18.63 -3.02
N VAL A 125 3.61 -18.38 -2.48
CA VAL A 125 4.22 -19.17 -1.40
C VAL A 125 4.48 -18.29 -0.18
N THR A 126 4.55 -18.92 0.98
CA THR A 126 4.87 -18.27 2.26
C THR A 126 6.00 -19.03 2.97
N PRO A 127 6.95 -18.37 3.66
CA PRO A 127 7.09 -16.90 3.78
C PRO A 127 7.70 -16.25 2.52
N GLY A 128 7.75 -14.92 2.49
CA GLY A 128 8.43 -14.14 1.46
C GLY A 128 8.72 -12.69 1.85
N HIS A 129 8.97 -11.81 0.86
CA HIS A 129 9.44 -10.44 1.07
C HIS A 129 8.40 -9.34 0.79
N ILE A 130 7.18 -9.70 0.41
CA ILE A 130 6.03 -8.78 0.36
C ILE A 130 5.11 -9.06 1.53
N PHE A 131 4.62 -8.00 2.17
CA PHE A 131 3.78 -8.08 3.37
C PHE A 131 2.37 -7.59 3.04
N PRO A 132 1.39 -8.50 2.88
CA PRO A 132 0.01 -8.13 2.63
C PRO A 132 -0.68 -7.65 3.91
N GLN A 133 -1.34 -6.50 3.82
CA GLN A 133 -2.21 -5.94 4.83
C GLN A 133 -3.66 -6.07 4.37
N VAL A 134 -4.47 -6.78 5.14
CA VAL A 134 -5.92 -6.86 4.92
C VAL A 134 -6.58 -5.59 5.47
N CYS A 135 -7.39 -4.94 4.63
CA CYS A 135 -8.08 -3.70 4.97
C CYS A 135 -9.59 -3.85 4.74
N ASP A 136 -10.40 -3.31 5.66
CA ASP A 136 -11.86 -3.42 5.62
C ASP A 136 -12.55 -2.17 5.02
N GLY A 137 -11.77 -1.14 4.69
CA GLY A 137 -12.23 0.14 4.12
C GLY A 137 -12.65 1.17 5.16
N ARG A 138 -12.53 0.88 6.46
CA ARG A 138 -13.01 1.76 7.56
C ARG A 138 -11.88 2.51 8.26
N GLY A 139 -10.63 2.06 8.10
CA GLY A 139 -9.48 2.67 8.77
C GLY A 139 -9.04 4.01 8.15
N THR A 140 -8.26 4.76 8.93
CA THR A 140 -7.61 6.02 8.53
C THR A 140 -6.11 5.85 8.26
N GLY A 141 -5.61 4.60 8.29
CA GLY A 141 -4.22 4.28 8.03
C GLY A 141 -3.90 4.17 6.54
N ALA A 142 -2.62 3.97 6.24
CA ALA A 142 -2.11 3.91 4.86
C ALA A 142 -2.86 2.90 3.97
N GLY A 143 -3.11 1.68 4.47
CA GLY A 143 -3.75 0.61 3.69
C GLY A 143 -5.18 0.94 3.24
N ASP A 144 -6.05 1.38 4.15
CA ASP A 144 -7.44 1.76 3.81
C ASP A 144 -7.49 2.99 2.90
N CYS A 145 -6.62 3.97 3.14
CA CYS A 145 -6.51 5.15 2.29
C CYS A 145 -6.04 4.77 0.87
N ALA A 146 -5.00 3.94 0.77
CA ALA A 146 -4.46 3.42 -0.48
C ALA A 146 -5.53 2.70 -1.31
N LEU A 147 -6.30 1.81 -0.69
CA LEU A 147 -7.36 1.07 -1.38
C LEU A 147 -8.45 1.98 -1.94
N ARG A 148 -8.92 2.95 -1.15
CA ARG A 148 -9.90 3.94 -1.62
C ARG A 148 -9.38 4.72 -2.84
N LEU A 149 -8.11 5.11 -2.83
CA LEU A 149 -7.51 5.88 -3.91
C LEU A 149 -7.36 5.06 -5.20
N VAL A 150 -6.87 3.82 -5.14
CA VAL A 150 -6.74 2.97 -6.33
C VAL A 150 -8.11 2.59 -6.90
N GLU A 151 -9.11 2.34 -6.05
CA GLU A 151 -10.48 2.06 -6.51
C GLU A 151 -11.12 3.28 -7.17
N THR A 152 -10.90 4.48 -6.62
CA THR A 152 -11.38 5.74 -7.22
C THR A 152 -10.69 6.01 -8.56
N ALA A 153 -9.43 5.61 -8.72
CA ALA A 153 -8.69 5.65 -9.98
C ALA A 153 -9.10 4.55 -10.98
N GLY A 154 -10.12 3.73 -10.67
CA GLY A 154 -10.59 2.66 -11.56
C GLY A 154 -9.64 1.47 -11.67
N ARG A 155 -8.73 1.31 -10.69
CA ARG A 155 -7.73 0.24 -10.63
C ARG A 155 -8.18 -0.90 -9.73
N ALA A 156 -7.53 -2.06 -9.86
CA ALA A 156 -7.78 -3.22 -9.02
C ALA A 156 -7.64 -2.84 -7.52
N PRO A 157 -8.43 -3.44 -6.60
CA PRO A 157 -8.42 -3.11 -5.17
C PRO A 157 -7.23 -3.76 -4.44
N VAL A 158 -6.04 -3.55 -4.98
CA VAL A 158 -4.74 -3.93 -4.44
C VAL A 158 -3.79 -2.77 -4.69
N ALA A 159 -3.17 -2.27 -3.63
CA ALA A 159 -2.29 -1.10 -3.68
C ALA A 159 -0.91 -1.45 -3.11
N VAL A 160 0.15 -0.98 -3.74
CA VAL A 160 1.50 -1.02 -3.16
C VAL A 160 1.64 0.17 -2.23
N ILE A 161 2.06 -0.10 -1.00
CA ILE A 161 2.26 0.92 0.03
C ILE A 161 3.67 0.84 0.60
N CYS A 162 4.26 1.99 0.91
CA CYS A 162 5.53 2.07 1.63
C CYS A 162 5.59 3.33 2.49
N THR A 163 5.61 3.17 3.82
CA THR A 163 5.74 4.28 4.77
C THR A 163 7.06 5.02 4.54
N MET A 164 7.02 6.35 4.59
CA MET A 164 8.19 7.18 4.33
C MET A 164 8.98 7.43 5.62
N LEU A 165 10.29 7.18 5.56
CA LEU A 165 11.22 7.46 6.64
C LEU A 165 12.10 8.67 6.32
N ASP A 166 12.35 9.50 7.32
CA ASP A 166 13.31 10.60 7.23
C ASP A 166 14.77 10.10 7.27
N ALA A 167 15.74 10.97 7.01
CA ALA A 167 17.17 10.62 6.99
C ALA A 167 17.68 9.98 8.29
N SER A 168 17.06 10.27 9.44
CA SER A 168 17.39 9.67 10.73
C SER A 168 16.81 8.27 10.93
N GLY A 169 15.91 7.84 10.05
CA GLY A 169 15.24 6.54 10.09
C GLY A 169 13.90 6.56 10.84
N ASN A 170 13.44 7.72 11.29
CA ASN A 170 12.12 7.87 11.90
C ASN A 170 11.04 8.05 10.82
N VAL A 171 9.77 7.85 11.18
CA VAL A 171 8.65 8.17 10.28
C VAL A 171 8.70 9.65 9.91
N ALA A 172 8.71 9.94 8.61
CA ALA A 172 8.81 11.30 8.11
C ALA A 172 7.58 12.14 8.47
N GLY A 173 7.76 13.44 8.68
CA GLY A 173 6.64 14.38 8.77
C GLY A 173 6.08 14.73 7.38
N SER A 174 4.81 15.15 7.32
CA SER A 174 4.13 15.52 6.07
C SER A 174 4.87 16.58 5.25
N ALA A 175 5.50 17.57 5.89
CA ALA A 175 6.28 18.59 5.20
C ALA A 175 7.51 18.01 4.47
N ALA A 176 8.23 17.09 5.11
CA ALA A 176 9.38 16.43 4.51
C ALA A 176 8.95 15.50 3.36
N ALA A 177 7.81 14.81 3.51
CA ALA A 177 7.26 13.96 2.47
C ALA A 177 6.86 14.75 1.21
N ARG A 178 6.19 15.90 1.38
CA ARG A 178 5.86 16.81 0.27
C ARG A 178 7.09 17.32 -0.46
N ALA A 179 8.08 17.80 0.31
CA ALA A 179 9.35 18.26 -0.28
C ALA A 179 10.08 17.15 -1.06
N LEU A 180 9.97 15.89 -0.61
CA LEU A 180 10.50 14.76 -1.36
C LEU A 180 9.71 14.48 -2.63
N ALA A 181 8.38 14.54 -2.58
CA ALA A 181 7.51 14.37 -3.75
C ALA A 181 7.87 15.39 -4.84
N ASP A 182 7.97 16.68 -4.48
CA ASP A 182 8.35 17.77 -5.40
C ASP A 182 9.71 17.52 -6.04
N ARG A 183 10.71 17.13 -5.24
CA ARG A 183 12.07 16.85 -5.72
C ARG A 183 12.12 15.68 -6.71
N LEU A 184 11.22 14.71 -6.56
CA LEU A 184 11.12 13.53 -7.41
C LEU A 184 10.09 13.70 -8.55
N GLY A 185 9.36 14.81 -8.60
CA GLY A 185 8.30 15.05 -9.57
C GLY A 185 7.06 14.17 -9.38
N LEU A 186 6.82 13.65 -8.16
CA LEU A 186 5.70 12.76 -7.84
C LEU A 186 4.43 13.54 -7.50
N GLY A 187 3.27 12.92 -7.72
CA GLY A 187 2.00 13.47 -7.26
C GLY A 187 1.94 13.45 -5.74
N CYS A 188 1.32 14.45 -5.12
CA CYS A 188 1.16 14.48 -3.67
C CYS A 188 -0.25 14.93 -3.29
N THR A 189 -0.90 14.20 -2.39
CA THR A 189 -2.21 14.55 -1.84
C THR A 189 -2.25 14.44 -0.33
N ASP A 190 -3.10 15.22 0.32
CA ASP A 190 -3.44 15.05 1.73
C ASP A 190 -4.78 14.31 1.85
N ALA A 191 -4.84 13.28 2.70
CA ALA A 191 -6.04 12.47 2.90
C ALA A 191 -7.01 13.04 3.96
N GLY A 192 -6.64 14.12 4.65
CA GLY A 192 -7.49 14.84 5.60
C GLY A 192 -7.84 14.08 6.88
N GLY A 193 -7.19 12.94 7.16
CA GLY A 193 -7.42 12.12 8.34
C GLY A 193 -6.57 12.54 9.55
N GLY A 194 -6.45 13.86 9.76
CA GLY A 194 -5.42 14.56 10.55
C GLY A 194 -5.05 14.03 11.93
N GLU A 195 -3.92 14.58 12.42
CA GLU A 195 -3.19 14.35 13.68
C GLU A 195 -3.99 13.91 14.91
#